data_AF-A0A069D5F6-F1
#
_entry.id   AF-A0A069D5F6-F1
#
_cell.length_a   1.000
_cell.length_b   1.000
_cell.length_c   1.000
_cell.angle_alpha   90.00
_cell.angle_beta   90.00
_cell.angle_gamma   90.00
#
_symmetry.space_group_name_H-M   'P 1'
#
loop_
_entity.id
_entity.type
_entity.pdbx_description
1 polymer ?
#
loop_
_entity_poly.entity_id
_entity_poly.type
_entity_poly.pdbx_seq_one_letter_code
_entity_poly.pdbx_strand_id
1 'polypeptide(L)'
;MEYPKELEELFNDPLLADVKPASKPLTADDRLAEKLLCINEYIKRTGHRPLPGGNLEEKKLCRSLEAILNHPSVSSLKNYDEFNLLNIE
;
A
#
# COMPACT_ATOMS: atom_id res chain seq x y z
N MET A 1 -14.23 29.88 -0.46
CA MET A 1 -12.92 30.53 -0.67
C MET A 1 -12.50 30.17 -2.08
N GLU A 2 -12.59 31.11 -3.02
CA GLU A 2 -12.09 30.92 -4.39
C GLU A 2 -10.59 31.23 -4.39
N TYR A 3 -9.79 30.26 -4.82
CA TYR A 3 -8.37 30.47 -5.02
C TYR A 3 -8.16 31.43 -6.21
N PRO A 4 -7.18 32.33 -6.15
CA PRO A 4 -6.90 33.25 -7.25
C PRO A 4 -6.36 32.49 -8.47
N LYS A 5 -6.86 32.83 -9.66
CA LYS A 5 -6.59 32.15 -10.95
C LYS A 5 -5.10 32.03 -11.30
N GLU A 6 -4.28 32.96 -10.81
CA GLU A 6 -2.83 32.96 -11.01
C GLU A 6 -2.14 31.73 -10.38
N LEU A 7 -2.74 31.12 -9.34
CA LEU A 7 -2.24 29.86 -8.78
C LEU A 7 -2.55 28.66 -9.69
N GLU A 8 -3.71 28.64 -10.33
CA GLU A 8 -4.08 27.55 -11.26
C GLU A 8 -3.19 27.54 -12.50
N GLU A 9 -2.76 28.71 -12.98
CA GLU A 9 -1.79 28.80 -14.09
C GLU A 9 -0.38 28.36 -13.67
N LEU A 10 0.04 28.63 -12.43
CA LEU A 10 1.33 28.18 -11.90
C LEU A 10 1.39 26.65 -11.75
N PHE A 11 0.30 26.00 -11.30
CA PHE A 11 0.24 24.53 -11.20
C PHE A 11 0.25 23.80 -12.55
N ASN A 12 -0.07 24.49 -13.65
CA ASN A 12 -0.07 23.94 -15.01
C ASN A 12 1.26 24.15 -15.76
N ASP A 13 2.28 24.71 -15.11
CA ASP A 13 3.59 24.90 -15.73
C ASP A 13 4.32 23.55 -15.92
N PRO A 14 4.71 23.17 -17.15
CA PRO A 14 5.50 21.96 -17.43
C PRO A 14 6.86 21.93 -16.71
N LEU A 15 7.37 23.07 -16.19
CA LEU A 15 8.55 23.12 -15.30
C LEU A 15 8.28 22.55 -13.90
N LEU A 16 7.04 22.59 -13.42
CA LEU A 16 6.63 22.07 -12.11
C LEU A 16 6.04 20.65 -12.19
N ALA A 17 5.96 20.07 -13.38
CA ALA A 17 5.45 18.72 -13.61
C ALA A 17 6.24 17.61 -12.88
N ASP A 18 7.51 17.88 -12.52
CA ASP A 18 8.37 16.94 -11.79
C ASP A 18 8.55 17.29 -10.31
N VAL A 19 7.85 18.33 -9.81
CA VAL A 19 7.83 18.67 -8.39
C VAL A 19 6.80 17.78 -7.69
N LYS A 20 7.12 16.49 -7.60
CA LYS A 20 6.44 15.60 -6.66
C LYS A 20 6.88 16.03 -5.25
N PRO A 21 5.94 16.21 -4.30
CA PRO A 21 6.32 16.48 -2.92
C PRO A 21 7.31 15.41 -2.47
N ALA A 22 8.42 15.81 -1.86
CA ALA A 22 9.45 14.89 -1.38
C ALA A 22 8.76 13.75 -0.64
N SER A 23 8.89 12.53 -1.18
CA SER A 23 8.20 11.35 -0.63
C SER A 23 8.44 11.34 0.86
N LYS A 24 7.34 11.36 1.64
CA LYS A 24 7.41 11.25 3.10
C LYS A 24 8.36 10.11 3.43
N PRO A 25 9.24 10.26 4.44
CA PRO A 25 10.16 9.20 4.79
C PRO A 25 9.35 7.93 5.00
N LEU A 26 9.60 6.92 4.15
CA LEU A 26 8.90 5.63 4.18
C LEU A 26 8.99 5.09 5.59
N THR A 27 7.90 5.20 6.33
CA THR A 27 7.81 4.72 7.69
C THR A 27 7.80 3.19 7.66
N ALA A 28 8.11 2.56 8.80
CA ALA A 28 8.00 1.11 8.91
C ALA A 28 6.59 0.62 8.54
N ASP A 29 5.57 1.44 8.84
CA ASP A 29 4.18 1.18 8.50
C ASP A 29 3.91 1.29 6.99
N ASP A 30 4.51 2.27 6.29
CA ASP A 30 4.38 2.38 4.82
C ASP A 30 4.92 1.14 4.11
N ARG A 31 6.06 0.59 4.59
CA ARG A 31 6.63 -0.65 4.04
C ARG A 31 5.74 -1.86 4.28
N LEU A 32 5.00 -1.88 5.39
CA LEU A 32 4.02 -2.93 5.67
C LEU A 32 2.78 -2.76 4.79
N ALA A 33 2.33 -1.52 4.56
CA ALA A 33 1.25 -1.21 3.64
C ALA A 33 1.59 -1.62 2.20
N GLU A 34 2.79 -1.31 1.71
CA GLU A 34 3.26 -1.76 0.39
C GLU A 34 3.23 -3.28 0.26
N LYS A 35 3.66 -4.01 1.30
CA LYS A 35 3.58 -5.48 1.30
C LYS A 35 2.15 -5.98 1.26
N LEU A 36 1.24 -5.34 1.99
CA LEU A 36 -0.18 -5.69 1.98
C LEU A 36 -0.80 -5.44 0.59
N LEU A 37 -0.49 -4.31 -0.03
CA LEU A 37 -0.93 -3.98 -1.38
C LEU A 37 -0.42 -5.02 -2.40
N CYS A 38 0.84 -5.43 -2.31
CA CYS A 38 1.37 -6.53 -3.13
C CYS A 38 0.59 -7.85 -2.94
N ILE A 39 0.14 -8.13 -1.72
CA ILE A 39 -0.69 -9.32 -1.45
C ILE A 39 -2.08 -9.17 -2.07
N ASN A 40 -2.69 -7.99 -1.97
CA ASN A 40 -3.98 -7.72 -2.62
C ASN A 40 -3.88 -7.87 -4.14
N GLU A 41 -2.85 -7.29 -4.76
CA GLU A 41 -2.60 -7.43 -6.20
C GLU A 41 -2.34 -8.89 -6.59
N TYR A 42 -1.64 -9.65 -5.75
CA TYR A 42 -1.48 -11.08 -5.96
C TYR A 42 -2.84 -11.79 -5.98
N ILE A 43 -3.71 -11.52 -5.01
CA ILE A 43 -5.05 -12.11 -4.92
C ILE A 43 -5.91 -11.68 -6.12
N LYS A 44 -5.84 -10.42 -6.55
CA LYS A 44 -6.52 -9.95 -7.77
C LYS A 44 -6.07 -10.74 -9.00
N ARG A 45 -4.78 -11.01 -9.12
CA ARG A 45 -4.19 -11.74 -10.26
C ARG A 45 -4.52 -13.23 -10.24
N THR A 46 -4.46 -13.87 -9.08
CA THR A 46 -4.53 -15.33 -8.96
C THR A 46 -5.88 -15.85 -8.44
N GLY A 47 -6.74 -14.96 -7.94
CA GLY A 47 -8.03 -15.27 -7.33
C GLY A 47 -7.95 -15.96 -5.96
N HIS A 48 -6.75 -16.13 -5.40
CA HIS A 48 -6.56 -16.83 -4.12
C HIS A 48 -5.52 -16.16 -3.22
N ARG A 49 -5.69 -16.32 -1.90
CA ARG A 49 -4.73 -15.89 -0.88
C ARG A 49 -3.40 -16.62 -1.06
N PRO A 50 -2.25 -15.96 -0.87
CA PRO A 50 -0.95 -16.65 -0.87
C PRO A 50 -0.92 -17.76 0.18
N LEU A 51 -0.59 -18.99 -0.27
CA LEU A 51 -0.55 -20.18 0.57
C LEU A 51 0.88 -20.53 1.00
N PRO A 52 1.09 -21.05 2.22
CA PRO A 52 2.43 -21.46 2.68
C PRO A 52 2.98 -22.69 1.93
N GLY A 53 2.10 -23.48 1.30
CA GLY A 53 2.47 -24.65 0.50
C GLY A 53 2.78 -24.34 -0.98
N GLY A 54 2.56 -23.12 -1.43
CA GLY A 54 2.61 -22.74 -2.83
C GLY A 54 4.00 -22.40 -3.37
N ASN A 55 4.00 -21.59 -4.43
CA ASN A 55 5.19 -21.08 -5.09
C ASN A 55 6.07 -20.22 -4.16
N LEU A 56 7.32 -19.98 -4.56
CA LEU A 56 8.26 -19.19 -3.76
C LEU A 56 7.76 -17.76 -3.49
N GLU A 57 7.04 -17.17 -4.45
CA GLU A 57 6.37 -15.87 -4.30
C GLU A 57 5.26 -15.95 -3.24
N GLU A 58 4.39 -16.97 -3.30
CA GLU A 58 3.34 -17.20 -2.30
C GLU A 58 3.90 -17.40 -0.90
N LYS A 59 4.97 -18.19 -0.78
CA LYS A 59 5.64 -18.38 0.51
C LYS A 59 6.15 -17.07 1.09
N LYS A 60 6.77 -16.22 0.26
CA LYS A 60 7.24 -14.88 0.68
C LYS A 60 6.08 -13.97 1.09
N LEU A 61 5.00 -13.95 0.31
CA LEU A 61 3.80 -13.16 0.57
C LEU A 61 3.06 -13.63 1.82
N CYS A 62 2.94 -14.95 2.01
CA CYS A 62 2.34 -15.56 3.19
C CYS A 62 3.14 -15.23 4.46
N ARG A 63 4.47 -15.36 4.43
CA ARG A 63 5.34 -14.94 5.54
C ARG A 63 5.23 -13.45 5.83
N SER A 64 5.11 -12.63 4.79
CA SER A 64 4.92 -11.19 4.94
C SER A 64 3.58 -10.86 5.58
N LEU A 65 2.52 -11.57 5.20
CA LEU A 65 1.20 -11.45 5.82
C LEU A 65 1.23 -11.86 7.29
N GLU A 66 1.86 -12.98 7.63
CA GLU A 66 2.06 -13.40 9.03
C GLU A 66 2.81 -12.33 9.83
N ALA A 67 3.86 -11.73 9.26
CA ALA A 67 4.59 -10.66 9.91
C ALA A 67 3.73 -9.41 10.12
N ILE A 68 2.86 -9.06 9.17
CA ILE A 68 1.90 -7.95 9.29
C ILE A 68 0.88 -8.23 10.39
N LEU A 69 0.32 -9.44 10.45
CA LEU A 69 -0.66 -9.85 11.45
C LEU A 69 -0.09 -9.81 12.88
N ASN A 70 1.20 -10.13 13.05
CA ASN A 70 1.89 -10.06 14.33
C ASN A 70 2.39 -8.65 14.68
N HIS A 71 2.24 -7.66 13.78
CA HIS A 71 2.71 -6.30 14.02
C HIS A 71 1.67 -5.47 14.79
N PRO A 72 2.05 -4.64 15.77
CA PRO A 72 1.12 -3.78 16.51
C PRO A 72 0.36 -2.78 15.63
N SER A 73 0.93 -2.40 14.47
CA SER A 73 0.29 -1.50 13.49
C SER A 73 -0.74 -2.17 12.57
N VAL A 74 -1.12 -3.44 12.80
CA VAL A 74 -2.09 -4.16 11.95
C VAL A 74 -3.42 -3.42 11.83
N SER A 75 -3.86 -2.75 12.91
CA SER A 75 -5.10 -1.95 12.93
C SER A 75 -5.07 -0.79 11.96
N SER A 76 -3.91 -0.13 11.79
CA SER A 76 -3.71 0.97 10.85
C SER A 76 -3.72 0.49 9.40
N LEU A 77 -3.31 -0.75 9.17
CA LEU A 77 -3.22 -1.38 7.86
C LEU A 77 -4.56 -1.90 7.34
N LYS A 78 -5.59 -1.98 8.19
CA LYS A 78 -6.96 -2.34 7.77
C LYS A 78 -7.51 -1.45 6.66
N ASN A 79 -7.09 -0.19 6.59
CA ASN A 79 -7.50 0.74 5.52
C ASN A 79 -7.02 0.30 4.12
N TYR A 80 -5.94 -0.49 4.06
CA TYR A 80 -5.38 -1.01 2.83
C TYR A 80 -5.80 -2.45 2.55
N ASP A 81 -6.58 -3.07 3.45
CA ASP A 81 -6.99 -4.48 3.35
C ASP A 81 -8.27 -4.61 2.53
N GLU A 82 -8.13 -4.83 1.22
CA GLU A 82 -9.27 -5.00 0.31
C GLU A 82 -9.96 -6.37 0.46
N PHE A 83 -9.22 -7.38 0.96
CA PHE A 83 -9.67 -8.78 1.01
C PHE A 83 -9.96 -9.28 2.42
N ASN A 84 -10.06 -8.37 3.41
CA ASN A 84 -10.29 -8.70 4.82
C ASN A 84 -9.29 -9.74 5.37
N LEU A 85 -8.04 -9.72 4.91
CA LEU A 85 -6.99 -10.66 5.33
C LEU A 85 -6.53 -10.42 6.78
N LEU A 86 -6.73 -9.20 7.28
CA LEU A 86 -6.34 -8.75 8.62
C LEU A 86 -7.50 -8.84 9.63
N ASN A 87 -8.69 -9.21 9.18
CA ASN A 87 -9.85 -9.38 10.04
C ASN A 87 -9.93 -10.85 10.49
N ILE A 88 -9.10 -11.19 11.47
CA ILE A 88 -9.22 -12.45 12.21
C ILE A 88 -10.31 -12.22 13.28
N GLU A 89 -11.50 -12.78 13.08
CA GLU A 89 -12.48 -12.98 14.17
C GLU A 89 -12.03 -14.09 15.13
#